data_AF-X1QUD9-F1
#
_entry.id   AF-X1QUD9-F1
#
_cell.length_a   1.000
_cell.length_b   1.000
_cell.length_c   1.000
_cell.angle_alpha   90.00
_cell.angle_beta   90.00
_cell.angle_gamma   90.00
#
_symmetry.space_group_name_H-M   'P 1'
#
loop_
_entity.id
_entity.type
_entity.pdbx_description
1 polymer ?
#
loop_
_entity_poly.entity_id
_entity_poly.type
_entity_poly.pdbx_seq_one_letter_code
_entity_poly.pdbx_strand_id
1 'polypeptide(L)'
;GYKKGGLRAMYDQQSVEASCMAETALAAFRATRNSNFRTAARTIFAWFLGKNTQGLRVYNPNTGGCYDGITPEGLNLNQGAEATITYLLARLDLETIVN
;
A
#
# COMPACT_ATOMS: atom_id res chain seq x y z
N GLY A 1 -14.69 13.68 -1.67
CA GLY A 1 -14.94 14.76 -0.68
C GLY A 1 -15.50 14.14 0.58
N TYR A 2 -14.81 14.29 1.71
CA TYR A 2 -15.16 13.65 2.97
C TYR A 2 -16.33 14.40 3.65
N LYS A 3 -17.48 13.76 3.87
CA LYS A 3 -18.56 14.32 4.70
C LYS A 3 -18.36 13.91 6.15
N LYS A 4 -18.04 14.90 7.00
CA LYS A 4 -17.91 14.73 8.45
C LYS A 4 -19.29 14.37 9.04
N GLY A 5 -19.43 13.16 9.58
CA GLY A 5 -20.67 12.65 10.21
C GLY A 5 -21.26 11.37 9.60
N GLY A 6 -20.75 10.89 8.45
CA GLY A 6 -21.11 9.57 7.91
C GLY A 6 -20.35 8.43 8.60
N LEU A 7 -20.91 7.22 8.56
CA LEU A 7 -20.19 5.97 8.88
C LEU A 7 -18.78 6.06 8.29
N ARG A 8 -17.74 5.92 9.13
CA ARG A 8 -16.34 5.81 8.64
C ARG A 8 -16.36 4.82 7.49
N ALA A 9 -15.90 5.24 6.31
CA ALA A 9 -15.79 4.35 5.18
C ALA A 9 -14.73 3.30 5.52
N MET A 10 -15.16 2.20 6.14
CA MET A 10 -14.32 1.05 6.47
C MET A 10 -13.69 0.43 5.21
N TYR A 11 -14.24 0.79 4.04
CA TYR A 11 -14.00 0.21 2.73
C TYR A 11 -13.68 1.27 1.68
N ASP A 12 -12.99 2.36 2.02
CA ASP A 12 -12.43 3.33 1.04
C ASP A 12 -10.92 3.43 1.24
N GLN A 13 -10.25 2.27 1.17
CA GLN A 13 -8.80 2.20 1.32
C GLN A 13 -8.15 2.44 -0.04
N GLN A 14 -7.38 3.51 -0.17
CA GLN A 14 -6.77 3.89 -1.45
C GLN A 14 -5.30 3.51 -1.52
N SER A 15 -4.87 3.06 -2.69
CA SER A 15 -3.49 2.65 -2.91
C SER A 15 -2.52 3.84 -2.84
N VAL A 16 -2.96 5.07 -3.14
CA VAL A 16 -2.16 6.29 -2.97
C VAL A 16 -1.77 6.54 -1.51
N GLU A 17 -2.69 6.30 -0.57
CA GLU A 17 -2.42 6.47 0.86
C GLU A 17 -1.42 5.42 1.34
N ALA A 18 -1.64 4.15 0.97
CA ALA A 18 -0.71 3.06 1.27
C ALA A 18 0.68 3.30 0.65
N SER A 19 0.72 3.88 -0.57
CA SER A 19 1.95 4.22 -1.27
C SER A 19 2.75 5.28 -0.51
N CYS A 20 2.12 6.43 -0.24
CA CYS A 20 2.74 7.52 0.52
C CYS A 20 3.24 7.06 1.90
N MET A 21 2.45 6.24 2.60
CA MET A 21 2.86 5.67 3.90
C MET A 21 4.07 4.73 3.77
N ALA A 22 4.11 3.88 2.74
CA ALA A 22 5.22 2.97 2.52
C ALA A 22 6.51 3.74 2.20
N GLU A 23 6.44 4.73 1.31
CA GLU A 23 7.57 5.59 0.95
C GLU A 23 8.11 6.34 2.17
N THR A 24 7.21 6.90 2.97
CA THR A 24 7.58 7.60 4.21
C THR A 24 8.28 6.67 5.20
N ALA A 25 7.76 5.46 5.40
CA ALA A 25 8.38 4.48 6.30
C ALA A 25 9.77 4.04 5.79
N LEU A 26 9.91 3.83 4.48
CA LEU A 26 11.20 3.46 3.87
C LEU A 26 12.20 4.60 3.97
N ALA A 27 11.80 5.84 3.69
CA ALA A 27 12.63 7.02 3.85
C ALA A 27 13.09 7.20 5.31
N ALA A 28 12.16 7.05 6.27
CA ALA A 28 12.48 7.12 7.69
C ALA A 28 13.46 6.01 8.13
N PHE A 29 13.30 4.79 7.62
CA PHE A 29 14.26 3.71 7.87
C PHE A 29 15.65 4.05 7.30
N ARG A 30 15.73 4.57 6.08
CA ARG A 30 17.01 4.96 5.45
C ARG A 30 17.73 6.05 6.25
N ALA A 31 16.98 7.04 6.75
CA ALA A 31 17.53 8.16 7.50
C ALA A 31 17.97 7.79 8.92
N THR A 32 17.21 6.92 9.61
CA THR A 32 17.40 6.66 11.05
C THR A 32 17.98 5.29 11.38
N ARG A 33 17.91 4.34 10.44
CA ARG A 33 18.18 2.91 10.64
C ARG A 33 17.33 2.25 11.74
N ASN A 34 16.27 2.90 12.20
CA ASN A 34 15.36 2.34 13.19
C ASN A 34 14.48 1.25 12.56
N SER A 35 14.65 0.01 13.02
CA SER A 35 13.95 -1.17 12.51
C SER A 35 12.42 -1.09 12.62
N ASN A 36 11.87 -0.25 13.49
CA ASN A 36 10.42 -0.04 13.58
C ASN A 36 9.84 0.49 12.27
N PHE A 37 10.56 1.38 11.57
CA PHE A 37 10.13 1.90 10.28
C PHE A 37 10.19 0.83 9.18
N ARG A 38 11.18 -0.07 9.23
CA ARG A 38 11.21 -1.25 8.35
C ARG A 38 10.01 -2.15 8.58
N THR A 39 9.66 -2.41 9.84
CA THR A 39 8.48 -3.21 10.19
C THR A 39 7.19 -2.54 9.72
N ALA A 40 7.08 -1.21 9.87
CA ALA A 40 5.96 -0.44 9.36
C ALA A 40 5.83 -0.57 7.84
N ALA A 41 6.93 -0.38 7.10
CA ALA A 41 6.96 -0.55 5.65
C ALA A 41 6.51 -1.96 5.21
N ARG A 42 6.95 -3.02 5.90
CA ARG A 42 6.49 -4.40 5.64
C ARG A 42 4.99 -4.57 5.88
N THR A 43 4.47 -4.01 6.96
CA THR A 43 3.05 -4.08 7.30
C THR A 43 2.20 -3.36 6.26
N ILE A 44 2.60 -2.16 5.86
CA ILE A 44 1.93 -1.38 4.81
C ILE A 44 2.02 -2.14 3.48
N PHE A 45 3.19 -2.67 3.12
CA PHE A 45 3.37 -3.44 1.89
C PHE A 45 2.44 -4.66 1.81
N ALA A 46 2.19 -5.32 2.94
CA ALA A 46 1.29 -6.48 2.99
C ALA A 46 -0.16 -6.13 2.61
N TRP A 47 -0.57 -4.86 2.72
CA TRP A 47 -1.88 -4.38 2.25
C TRP A 47 -2.09 -4.65 0.76
N PHE A 48 -1.06 -4.40 -0.07
CA PHE A 48 -1.10 -4.66 -1.51
C PHE A 48 -1.29 -6.15 -1.83
N LEU A 49 -0.89 -7.02 -0.91
CA LEU A 49 -0.93 -8.47 -1.02
C LEU A 49 -2.19 -9.11 -0.38
N GLY A 50 -3.13 -8.30 0.10
CA GLY A 50 -4.38 -8.79 0.68
C GLY A 50 -4.49 -8.68 2.20
N LYS A 51 -3.49 -8.12 2.92
CA LYS A 51 -3.67 -7.78 4.34
C LYS A 51 -4.42 -6.46 4.50
N ASN A 52 -5.65 -6.45 4.03
CA ASN A 52 -6.56 -5.31 4.04
C ASN A 52 -7.96 -5.73 4.50
N THR A 53 -8.90 -4.78 4.55
CA THR A 53 -10.22 -5.01 5.15
C THR A 53 -11.06 -6.06 4.44
N GLN A 54 -10.75 -6.41 3.18
CA GLN A 54 -11.49 -7.41 2.40
C GLN A 54 -10.66 -8.63 2.00
N GLY A 55 -9.39 -8.72 2.37
CA GLY A 55 -8.54 -9.84 1.96
C GLY A 55 -8.15 -9.83 0.46
N LEU A 56 -8.37 -8.72 -0.25
CA LEU A 56 -8.25 -8.67 -1.71
C LEU A 56 -6.85 -8.25 -2.15
N ARG A 57 -6.27 -8.93 -3.15
CA ARG A 57 -4.97 -8.52 -3.70
C ARG A 57 -5.14 -7.27 -4.57
N VAL A 58 -4.53 -6.16 -4.13
CA VAL A 58 -4.50 -4.90 -4.89
C VAL A 58 -3.43 -4.95 -5.98
N TYR A 59 -2.31 -5.64 -5.73
CA TYR A 59 -1.33 -5.94 -6.77
C TYR A 59 -1.78 -7.11 -7.66
N ASN A 60 -1.80 -6.88 -8.97
CA ASN A 60 -2.08 -7.89 -9.99
C ASN A 60 -0.77 -8.48 -10.54
N PRO A 61 -0.43 -9.74 -10.24
CA PRO A 61 0.81 -10.35 -10.70
C PRO A 61 0.85 -10.62 -12.22
N ASN A 62 -0.30 -10.69 -12.89
CA ASN A 62 -0.36 -10.96 -14.32
C ASN A 62 -0.04 -9.72 -15.16
N THR A 63 -0.42 -8.54 -14.67
CA THR A 63 -0.15 -7.26 -15.34
C THR A 63 1.03 -6.50 -14.74
N GLY A 64 1.40 -6.82 -13.50
CA GLY A 64 2.40 -6.06 -12.73
C GLY A 64 1.86 -4.75 -12.16
N GLY A 65 0.57 -4.44 -12.32
CA GLY A 65 -0.04 -3.19 -11.87
C GLY A 65 -0.74 -3.30 -10.51
N CYS A 66 -1.00 -2.14 -9.89
CA CYS A 66 -1.80 -2.03 -8.67
C CYS A 66 -3.15 -1.36 -8.96
N TYR A 67 -4.22 -1.92 -8.41
CA TYR A 67 -5.55 -1.30 -8.40
C TYR A 67 -5.58 -0.05 -7.50
N ASP A 68 -6.45 0.91 -7.80
CA ASP A 68 -6.52 2.22 -7.12
C ASP A 68 -7.03 2.11 -5.67
N GLY A 69 -7.74 1.05 -5.34
CA GLY A 69 -8.22 0.86 -3.98
C GLY A 69 -9.24 -0.24 -3.84
N ILE A 70 -9.84 -0.27 -2.66
CA ILE A 70 -10.89 -1.21 -2.26
C ILE A 70 -12.12 -0.37 -1.93
N THR A 71 -13.22 -0.68 -2.60
CA THR A 71 -14.58 -0.16 -2.35
C THR A 71 -15.41 -1.24 -1.63
N PRO A 72 -16.61 -0.93 -1.10
CA PRO A 72 -17.49 -1.95 -0.53
C PRO A 72 -17.82 -3.11 -1.48
N GLU A 73 -17.81 -2.87 -2.79
CA GLU A 73 -18.14 -3.84 -3.84
C GLU A 73 -16.93 -4.65 -4.33
N GLY A 74 -15.71 -4.27 -3.94
CA GLY A 74 -14.47 -4.96 -4.31
C GLY A 74 -13.37 -4.01 -4.76
N LEU A 75 -12.53 -4.46 -5.69
CA LEU A 75 -11.41 -3.66 -6.19
C LEU A 75 -11.91 -2.54 -7.13
N ASN A 76 -11.41 -1.34 -6.94
CA ASN A 76 -11.47 -0.31 -7.97
C ASN A 76 -10.49 -0.71 -9.09
N LEU A 77 -11.03 -1.09 -10.24
CA LEU A 77 -10.24 -1.67 -11.34
C LEU A 77 -9.33 -0.68 -12.06
N ASN A 78 -9.44 0.63 -11.76
CA ASN A 78 -8.47 1.61 -12.22
C ASN A 78 -7.07 1.27 -11.66
N GLN A 79 -6.04 1.58 -12.44
CA GLN A 79 -4.65 1.32 -12.07
C GLN A 79 -3.80 2.58 -12.25
N GLY A 80 -3.55 3.28 -11.17
CA GLY A 80 -2.62 4.40 -11.13
C GLY A 80 -1.17 3.95 -11.27
N ALA A 81 -0.39 4.72 -12.02
CA ALA A 81 1.05 4.48 -12.17
C ALA A 81 1.79 4.61 -10.83
N GLU A 82 1.39 5.56 -9.97
CA GLU A 82 1.99 5.83 -8.66
C GLU A 82 1.97 4.57 -7.77
N ALA A 83 0.81 3.95 -7.58
CA ALA A 83 0.66 2.76 -6.76
C ALA A 83 1.52 1.59 -7.25
N THR A 84 1.68 1.47 -8.57
CA THR A 84 2.53 0.45 -9.19
C THR A 84 4.01 0.74 -8.93
N ILE A 85 4.45 1.99 -9.13
CA ILE A 85 5.83 2.41 -8.88
C ILE A 85 6.19 2.20 -7.41
N THR A 86 5.35 2.65 -6.49
CA THR A 86 5.62 2.52 -5.05
C THR A 86 5.61 1.06 -4.60
N TYR A 87 4.72 0.22 -5.14
CA TYR A 87 4.76 -1.22 -4.88
C TYR A 87 6.12 -1.81 -5.30
N LEU A 88 6.60 -1.48 -6.51
CA LEU A 88 7.87 -1.98 -7.02
C LEU A 88 9.07 -1.48 -6.20
N LEU A 89 9.08 -0.20 -5.82
CA LEU A 89 10.12 0.37 -4.96
C LEU A 89 10.14 -0.30 -3.58
N ALA A 90 8.98 -0.44 -2.95
CA ALA A 90 8.86 -1.12 -1.67
C ALA A 90 9.29 -2.59 -1.76
N ARG A 91 8.96 -3.29 -2.86
CA ARG A 91 9.40 -4.67 -3.10
C ARG A 91 10.94 -4.75 -3.20
N LEU A 92 11.56 -3.88 -4.00
CA LEU A 92 13.02 -3.81 -4.15
C LEU A 92 13.71 -3.51 -2.81
N ASP A 93 13.21 -2.54 -2.06
CA ASP A 93 13.76 -2.21 -0.74
C ASP A 93 13.63 -3.39 0.23
N LEU A 94 12.47 -4.04 0.27
CA LEU A 94 12.27 -5.19 1.13
C LEU A 94 13.18 -6.36 0.75
N GLU A 95 13.46 -6.57 -0.53
CA GLU A 95 14.44 -7.57 -1.00
C GLU A 95 15.87 -7.19 -0.57
N THR A 96 16.26 -5.91 -0.68
CA THR A 96 17.62 -5.46 -0.33
C THR A 96 17.93 -5.52 1.16
N ILE A 97 16.94 -5.37 2.05
CA ILE A 97 17.15 -5.37 3.51
C ILE A 97 17.07 -6.79 4.11
N VAL A 98 16.69 -7.80 3.31
CA VAL A 98 16.64 -9.22 3.77
C VAL A 98 17.99 -9.92 3.62
N ASN A 99 18.93 -9.34 2.87
CA ASN A 99 20.34 -9.74 2.84
C ASN A 99 21.19 -8.89 3.79
#